data_AF-G2Z6W8-F1
#
_entry.id   AF-G2Z6W8-F1
#
_cell.length_a   1.000
_cell.length_b   1.000
_cell.length_c   1.000
_cell.angle_alpha   90.00
_cell.angle_beta   90.00
_cell.angle_gamma   90.00
#
_symmetry.space_group_name_H-M   'P 1'
#
loop_
_entity.id
_entity.type
_entity.pdbx_description
1 polymer ?
#
loop_
_entity_poly.entity_id
_entity_poly.type
_entity_poly.pdbx_seq_one_letter_code
_entity_poly.pdbx_strand_id
1 'polypeptide(L)'
;MNSSKQRFNIQIKKIKTLLHNANSQENPALWLYLNDLRTPFFMIEGLSKMYAELHNKKDFKKIKEQSKQIEDALGAVDYYIAFQKEFASNTTIPSLVKDYIAKKSKEKLNILNKLLINENWLNGKRIDKIQKRLKKADWLKEEKEIKAMQKYYQDEITDIIYFTKKTTFTFDNVEEDVHELRRKLRWLSIYPQALNGVVELFANKTTDEVIKKYLTEEITTSPFNQLITSKELTHFLSINKNNFLALSWMIAELGKIKDSGLRIKVLEDALQATEFLKNEEAETKTMQLLGKTQPSSKSLLQEASTISKTYFSEKLLTNLINQ
;
A
#
# COMPACT_ATOMS: atom_id res chain seq x y z
N MET A 1 -28.18 2.67 11.81
CA MET A 1 -27.47 1.67 10.99
C MET A 1 -26.02 1.63 11.46
N ASN A 2 -25.36 0.48 11.62
CA ASN A 2 -24.00 0.46 12.16
C ASN A 2 -22.99 0.88 11.06
N SER A 3 -22.51 2.11 11.14
CA SER A 3 -21.64 2.75 10.12
C SER A 3 -20.33 1.99 9.91
N SER A 4 -19.79 1.35 10.94
CA SER A 4 -18.55 0.57 10.92
C SER A 4 -18.66 -0.69 10.06
N LYS A 5 -19.73 -1.48 10.28
CA LYS A 5 -20.03 -2.67 9.47
C LYS A 5 -20.28 -2.30 8.01
N GLN A 6 -20.88 -1.13 7.75
CA GLN A 6 -21.14 -0.66 6.39
C GLN A 6 -19.84 -0.44 5.60
N ARG A 7 -18.76 0.06 6.23
CA ARG A 7 -17.45 0.27 5.58
C ARG A 7 -16.89 -1.04 4.99
N PHE A 8 -16.98 -2.14 5.74
CA PHE A 8 -16.63 -3.46 5.22
C PHE A 8 -17.56 -3.92 4.10
N ASN A 9 -18.88 -3.74 4.26
CA ASN A 9 -19.86 -4.19 3.29
C ASN A 9 -19.72 -3.49 1.92
N ILE A 10 -19.31 -2.21 1.90
CA ILE A 10 -19.02 -1.47 0.66
C ILE A 10 -17.96 -2.21 -0.14
N GLN A 11 -16.83 -2.54 0.49
CA GLN A 11 -15.72 -3.21 -0.18
C GLN A 11 -16.05 -4.67 -0.53
N ILE A 12 -16.75 -5.38 0.36
CA ILE A 12 -17.21 -6.76 0.09
C ILE A 12 -18.16 -6.81 -1.10
N LYS A 13 -19.05 -5.83 -1.25
CA LYS A 13 -19.94 -5.74 -2.41
C LYS A 13 -19.13 -5.60 -3.70
N LYS A 14 -18.13 -4.71 -3.73
CA LYS A 14 -17.22 -4.55 -4.88
C LYS A 14 -16.50 -5.86 -5.21
N ILE A 15 -15.91 -6.51 -4.21
CA ILE A 15 -15.21 -7.79 -4.38
C ILE A 15 -16.16 -8.86 -4.93
N LYS A 16 -17.38 -8.97 -4.38
CA LYS A 16 -18.37 -9.95 -4.83
C LYS A 16 -18.75 -9.74 -6.29
N THR A 17 -18.98 -8.49 -6.71
CA THR A 17 -19.28 -8.16 -8.11
C THR A 17 -18.11 -8.53 -9.03
N LEU A 18 -16.88 -8.16 -8.65
CA LEU A 18 -15.69 -8.49 -9.45
C LEU A 18 -15.47 -9.99 -9.58
N LEU A 19 -15.55 -10.75 -8.47
CA LEU A 19 -15.41 -12.21 -8.49
C LEU A 19 -16.51 -12.90 -9.31
N HIS A 20 -17.74 -12.39 -9.25
CA HIS A 20 -18.85 -12.92 -10.06
C HIS A 20 -18.57 -12.75 -11.55
N ASN A 21 -18.15 -11.54 -11.98
CA ASN A 21 -17.86 -11.24 -13.38
C ASN A 21 -16.62 -11.99 -13.88
N ALA A 22 -15.65 -12.26 -13.00
CA ALA A 22 -14.44 -12.99 -13.34
C ALA A 22 -14.69 -14.49 -13.62
N ASN A 23 -15.76 -15.07 -13.07
CA ASN A 23 -16.06 -16.51 -13.26
C ASN A 23 -16.38 -16.88 -14.71
N SER A 24 -16.83 -15.92 -15.52
CA SER A 24 -17.13 -16.15 -16.94
C SER A 24 -15.94 -15.88 -17.86
N GLN A 25 -14.78 -15.53 -17.32
CA GLN A 25 -13.60 -15.13 -18.08
C GLN A 25 -12.68 -16.32 -18.30
N GLU A 26 -12.01 -16.36 -19.45
CA GLU A 26 -11.01 -17.38 -19.76
C GLU A 26 -9.86 -17.39 -18.74
N ASN A 27 -9.44 -16.18 -18.31
CA ASN A 27 -8.44 -16.00 -17.27
C ASN A 27 -8.98 -15.08 -16.15
N PRO A 28 -9.62 -15.65 -15.12
CA PRO A 28 -10.19 -14.89 -14.01
C PRO A 28 -9.17 -13.99 -13.31
N ALA A 29 -7.98 -14.49 -13.01
CA ALA A 29 -6.92 -13.71 -12.35
C ALA A 29 -6.50 -12.48 -13.16
N LEU A 30 -6.29 -12.62 -14.47
CA LEU A 30 -5.93 -11.49 -15.34
C LEU A 30 -7.06 -10.47 -15.39
N TRP A 31 -8.30 -10.92 -15.56
CA TRP A 31 -9.46 -10.03 -15.59
C TRP A 31 -9.60 -9.25 -14.27
N LEU A 32 -9.43 -9.92 -13.13
CA LEU A 32 -9.50 -9.30 -11.81
C LEU A 32 -8.38 -8.27 -11.57
N TYR A 33 -7.16 -8.57 -12.03
CA TYR A 33 -6.06 -7.61 -12.01
C TYR A 33 -6.39 -6.34 -12.81
N LEU A 34 -6.89 -6.52 -14.04
CA LEU A 34 -7.24 -5.41 -14.93
C LEU A 34 -8.45 -4.60 -14.44
N ASN A 35 -9.30 -5.18 -13.59
CA ASN A 35 -10.51 -4.55 -13.05
C ASN A 35 -10.38 -4.17 -11.57
N ASP A 36 -9.15 -3.87 -11.12
CA ASP A 36 -8.83 -3.29 -9.81
C ASP A 36 -9.41 -4.07 -8.61
N LEU A 37 -9.30 -5.41 -8.62
CA LEU A 37 -9.66 -6.21 -7.45
C LEU A 37 -8.75 -5.91 -6.24
N ARG A 38 -7.53 -5.45 -6.48
CA ARG A 38 -6.52 -5.20 -5.44
C ARG A 38 -6.98 -4.14 -4.45
N THR A 39 -7.55 -3.03 -4.94
CA THR A 39 -7.94 -1.91 -4.10
C THR A 39 -8.98 -2.29 -3.04
N PRO A 40 -10.13 -2.92 -3.38
CA PRO A 40 -11.09 -3.38 -2.36
C PRO A 40 -10.49 -4.33 -1.31
N PHE A 41 -9.59 -5.25 -1.71
CA PHE A 41 -8.92 -6.12 -0.74
C PHE A 41 -8.01 -5.36 0.20
N PHE A 42 -7.27 -4.40 -0.35
CA PHE A 42 -6.38 -3.55 0.43
C PHE A 42 -7.15 -2.69 1.45
N MET A 43 -8.32 -2.17 1.07
CA MET A 43 -9.22 -1.47 2.00
C MET A 43 -9.72 -2.39 3.12
N ILE A 44 -10.06 -3.65 2.82
CA ILE A 44 -10.45 -4.63 3.85
C ILE A 44 -9.26 -4.99 4.74
N GLU A 45 -8.05 -5.13 4.22
CA GLU A 45 -6.84 -5.35 5.03
C GLU A 45 -6.67 -4.21 6.04
N GLY A 46 -6.72 -2.96 5.59
CA GLY A 46 -6.60 -1.78 6.45
C GLY A 46 -7.67 -1.72 7.53
N LEU A 47 -8.94 -1.88 7.15
CA LEU A 47 -10.04 -1.96 8.12
C LEU A 47 -9.82 -3.10 9.11
N SER A 48 -9.46 -4.29 8.65
CA SER A 48 -9.27 -5.45 9.53
C SER A 48 -8.06 -5.30 10.45
N LYS A 49 -6.99 -4.61 10.01
CA LYS A 49 -5.82 -4.32 10.83
C LYS A 49 -6.20 -3.44 12.02
N MET A 50 -6.88 -2.32 11.76
CA MET A 50 -7.37 -1.43 12.81
C MET A 50 -8.39 -2.14 13.71
N TYR A 51 -9.43 -2.73 13.13
CA TYR A 51 -10.52 -3.33 13.91
C TYR A 51 -10.09 -4.58 14.71
N ALA A 52 -8.95 -5.20 14.39
CA ALA A 52 -8.37 -6.25 15.23
C ALA A 52 -7.88 -5.74 16.60
N GLU A 53 -7.53 -4.46 16.72
CA GLU A 53 -7.15 -3.84 17.99
C GLU A 53 -8.34 -3.17 18.69
N LEU A 54 -9.43 -2.88 17.95
CA LEU A 54 -10.65 -2.27 18.51
C LEU A 54 -11.70 -3.30 18.97
N HIS A 55 -11.67 -4.52 18.45
CA HIS A 55 -12.73 -5.53 18.62
C HIS A 55 -12.19 -6.95 18.85
N ASN A 56 -12.98 -7.98 18.48
CA ASN A 56 -12.58 -9.39 18.46
C ASN A 56 -11.37 -9.61 17.55
N LYS A 57 -10.20 -9.53 18.18
CA LYS A 57 -8.89 -9.66 17.55
C LYS A 57 -8.76 -10.90 16.68
N LYS A 58 -9.34 -12.03 17.07
CA LYS A 58 -9.21 -13.30 16.33
C LYS A 58 -9.90 -13.24 14.97
N ASP A 59 -11.14 -12.75 14.92
CA ASP A 59 -11.90 -12.72 13.66
C ASP A 59 -11.34 -11.68 12.69
N PHE A 60 -11.00 -10.48 13.18
CA PHE A 60 -10.42 -9.44 12.33
C PHE A 60 -9.00 -9.77 11.86
N LYS A 61 -8.15 -10.42 12.68
CA LYS A 61 -6.86 -10.96 12.21
C LYS A 61 -7.06 -11.94 11.05
N LYS A 62 -8.04 -12.84 11.16
CA LYS A 62 -8.33 -13.81 10.10
C LYS A 62 -8.83 -13.16 8.81
N ILE A 63 -9.66 -12.12 8.90
CA ILE A 63 -10.08 -11.34 7.72
C ILE A 63 -8.88 -10.61 7.12
N LYS A 64 -8.05 -9.97 7.94
CA LYS A 64 -6.81 -9.29 7.51
C LYS A 64 -5.91 -10.24 6.71
N GLU A 65 -5.59 -11.40 7.27
CA GLU A 65 -4.70 -12.39 6.64
C GLU A 65 -5.26 -12.88 5.30
N GLN A 66 -6.57 -13.14 5.21
CA GLN A 66 -7.22 -13.57 3.98
C GLN A 66 -7.20 -12.49 2.89
N SER A 67 -7.49 -11.25 3.26
CA SER A 67 -7.44 -10.12 2.32
C SER A 67 -6.02 -9.85 1.86
N LYS A 68 -5.06 -9.86 2.79
CA LYS A 68 -3.64 -9.68 2.51
C LYS A 68 -3.11 -10.74 1.55
N GLN A 69 -3.52 -12.00 1.69
CA GLN A 69 -3.10 -13.08 0.79
C GLN A 69 -3.46 -12.80 -0.67
N ILE A 70 -4.65 -12.24 -0.93
CA ILE A 70 -5.08 -11.87 -2.28
C ILE A 70 -4.41 -10.57 -2.74
N GLU A 71 -4.28 -9.58 -1.84
CA GLU A 71 -3.59 -8.32 -2.14
C GLU A 71 -2.12 -8.54 -2.51
N ASP A 72 -1.39 -9.35 -1.74
CA ASP A 72 0.01 -9.69 -2.00
C ASP A 72 0.15 -10.47 -3.32
N ALA A 73 -0.77 -11.40 -3.62
CA ALA A 73 -0.75 -12.14 -4.88
C ALA A 73 -1.02 -11.24 -6.10
N LEU A 74 -1.95 -10.29 -5.98
CA LEU A 74 -2.19 -9.26 -6.99
C LEU A 74 -1.00 -8.29 -7.12
N GLY A 75 -0.35 -7.93 -6.01
CA GLY A 75 0.86 -7.13 -6.00
C GLY A 75 2.04 -7.81 -6.71
N ALA A 76 2.17 -9.13 -6.58
CA ALA A 76 3.17 -9.89 -7.32
C ALA A 76 2.88 -9.96 -8.83
N VAL A 77 1.61 -10.04 -9.22
CA VAL A 77 1.19 -9.94 -10.63
C VAL A 77 1.53 -8.54 -11.18
N ASP A 78 1.15 -7.50 -10.45
CA ASP A 78 1.38 -6.11 -10.82
C ASP A 78 2.87 -5.80 -11.03
N TYR A 79 3.72 -6.27 -10.10
CA TYR A 79 5.18 -6.11 -10.18
C TYR A 79 5.75 -6.57 -11.53
N TYR A 80 5.50 -7.82 -11.94
CA TYR A 80 6.06 -8.34 -13.19
C TYR A 80 5.37 -7.76 -14.43
N ILE A 81 4.05 -7.52 -14.39
CA ILE A 81 3.34 -6.93 -15.53
C ILE A 81 3.79 -5.48 -15.78
N ALA A 82 4.02 -4.68 -14.72
CA ALA A 82 4.51 -3.31 -14.84
C ALA A 82 5.88 -3.28 -15.54
N PHE A 83 6.84 -4.08 -15.06
CA PHE A 83 8.17 -4.13 -15.67
C PHE A 83 8.18 -4.80 -17.05
N GLN A 84 7.30 -5.76 -17.31
CA GLN A 84 7.11 -6.30 -18.65
C GLN A 84 6.70 -5.19 -19.63
N LYS A 85 5.76 -4.32 -19.26
CA LYS A 85 5.32 -3.19 -20.08
C LYS A 85 6.44 -2.15 -20.22
N GLU A 86 7.10 -1.81 -19.13
CA GLU A 86 8.18 -0.82 -19.10
C GLU A 86 9.34 -1.22 -20.02
N PHE A 87 9.77 -2.49 -19.97
CA PHE A 87 10.92 -2.95 -20.76
C PHE A 87 10.55 -3.42 -22.17
N ALA A 88 9.26 -3.56 -22.50
CA ALA A 88 8.84 -3.99 -23.83
C ALA A 88 9.42 -3.09 -24.93
N SER A 89 9.32 -1.76 -24.75
CA SER A 89 9.79 -0.75 -25.70
C SER A 89 11.28 -0.43 -25.59
N ASN A 90 11.96 -0.84 -24.52
CA ASN A 90 13.37 -0.53 -24.34
C ASN A 90 14.24 -1.48 -25.20
N THR A 91 14.89 -0.95 -26.24
CA THR A 91 15.73 -1.71 -27.18
C THR A 91 17.07 -2.15 -26.59
N THR A 92 17.52 -1.55 -25.49
CA THR A 92 18.77 -1.95 -24.83
C THR A 92 18.61 -3.26 -24.06
N ILE A 93 17.40 -3.54 -23.56
CA ILE A 93 17.13 -4.74 -22.77
C ILE A 93 17.11 -5.99 -23.67
N PRO A 94 17.92 -7.03 -23.38
CA PRO A 94 17.96 -8.26 -24.18
C PRO A 94 16.61 -8.99 -24.25
N SER A 95 16.32 -9.63 -25.39
CA SER A 95 15.06 -10.40 -25.56
C SER A 95 14.90 -11.49 -24.50
N LEU A 96 15.98 -12.20 -24.15
CA LEU A 96 15.94 -13.26 -23.12
C LEU A 96 15.48 -12.74 -21.76
N VAL A 97 15.91 -11.52 -21.39
CA VAL A 97 15.48 -10.85 -20.16
C VAL A 97 13.99 -10.49 -20.22
N LYS A 98 13.52 -9.96 -21.37
CA LYS A 98 12.09 -9.67 -21.57
C LYS A 98 11.24 -10.93 -21.49
N ASP A 99 11.70 -12.03 -22.09
CA ASP A 99 11.02 -13.32 -22.08
C ASP A 99 10.95 -13.92 -20.67
N TYR A 100 12.02 -13.77 -19.88
CA TYR A 100 12.04 -14.17 -18.47
C TYR A 100 10.97 -13.42 -17.66
N ILE A 101 10.90 -12.10 -17.79
CA ILE A 101 9.93 -11.27 -17.08
C ILE A 101 8.50 -11.63 -17.51
N ALA A 102 8.25 -11.82 -18.83
CA ALA A 102 6.96 -12.26 -19.33
C ALA A 102 6.56 -13.66 -18.81
N LYS A 103 7.51 -14.58 -18.68
CA LYS A 103 7.30 -15.89 -18.05
C LYS A 103 6.92 -15.73 -16.57
N LYS A 104 7.57 -14.83 -15.83
CA LYS A 104 7.24 -14.54 -14.43
C LYS A 104 5.86 -13.92 -14.26
N SER A 105 5.44 -13.01 -15.15
CA SER A 105 4.07 -12.49 -15.18
C SER A 105 3.03 -13.62 -15.30
N LYS A 106 3.24 -14.57 -16.23
CA LYS A 106 2.37 -15.74 -16.41
C LYS A 106 2.39 -16.66 -15.18
N GLU A 107 3.55 -16.89 -14.59
CA GLU A 107 3.69 -17.67 -13.35
C GLU A 107 2.86 -17.07 -12.21
N LYS A 108 2.94 -15.75 -12.00
CA LYS A 108 2.20 -15.07 -10.91
C LYS A 108 0.69 -15.07 -11.15
N LEU A 109 0.24 -14.90 -12.39
CA LEU A 109 -1.18 -15.04 -12.75
C LEU A 109 -1.70 -16.46 -12.45
N ASN A 110 -0.92 -17.49 -12.77
CA ASN A 110 -1.28 -18.88 -12.48
C ASN A 110 -1.36 -19.16 -10.97
N ILE A 111 -0.44 -18.60 -10.18
CA ILE A 111 -0.48 -18.68 -8.72
C ILE A 111 -1.75 -18.02 -8.18
N LEU A 112 -2.10 -16.83 -8.68
CA LEU A 112 -3.32 -16.13 -8.28
C LEU A 112 -4.59 -16.93 -8.65
N ASN A 113 -4.67 -17.50 -9.85
CA ASN A 113 -5.80 -18.37 -10.24
C ASN A 113 -5.97 -19.56 -9.29
N LYS A 114 -4.87 -20.27 -8.99
CA LYS A 114 -4.88 -21.39 -8.04
C LYS A 114 -5.35 -20.94 -6.65
N LEU A 115 -4.87 -19.80 -6.18
CA LEU A 115 -5.26 -19.22 -4.90
C LEU A 115 -6.76 -18.91 -4.85
N LEU A 116 -7.30 -18.25 -5.88
CA LEU A 116 -8.71 -17.87 -5.97
C LEU A 116 -9.65 -19.09 -5.92
N ILE A 117 -9.25 -20.20 -6.56
CA ILE A 117 -9.99 -21.47 -6.56
C ILE A 117 -9.86 -22.17 -5.20
N ASN A 118 -8.63 -22.46 -4.77
CA ASN A 118 -8.34 -23.28 -3.59
C ASN A 118 -8.89 -22.64 -2.31
N GLU A 119 -8.80 -21.31 -2.19
CA GLU A 119 -9.30 -20.59 -1.03
C GLU A 119 -10.78 -20.23 -1.10
N ASN A 120 -11.50 -20.73 -2.12
CA ASN A 120 -12.94 -20.60 -2.31
C ASN A 120 -13.40 -19.14 -2.50
N TRP A 121 -12.61 -18.33 -3.22
CA TRP A 121 -13.00 -16.97 -3.57
C TRP A 121 -13.98 -16.96 -4.74
N LEU A 122 -13.67 -17.66 -5.83
CA LEU A 122 -14.49 -17.69 -7.05
C LEU A 122 -15.91 -18.25 -6.83
N ASN A 123 -16.05 -19.23 -5.93
CA ASN A 123 -17.36 -19.81 -5.60
C ASN A 123 -18.13 -19.05 -4.50
N GLY A 124 -17.60 -17.91 -4.02
CA GLY A 124 -18.25 -17.03 -3.03
C GLY A 124 -18.24 -17.53 -1.59
N LYS A 125 -17.91 -18.80 -1.29
CA LYS A 125 -17.96 -19.34 0.07
C LYS A 125 -17.03 -18.59 1.04
N ARG A 126 -15.89 -18.08 0.55
CA ARG A 126 -14.99 -17.24 1.38
C ARG A 126 -15.66 -15.94 1.79
N ILE A 127 -16.35 -15.27 0.88
CA ILE A 127 -17.08 -14.03 1.15
C ILE A 127 -18.17 -14.25 2.20
N ASP A 128 -18.94 -15.33 2.07
CA ASP A 128 -19.97 -15.68 3.05
C ASP A 128 -19.38 -15.90 4.44
N LYS A 129 -18.22 -16.56 4.52
CA LYS A 129 -17.49 -16.76 5.78
C LYS A 129 -17.09 -15.41 6.40
N ILE A 130 -16.58 -14.45 5.61
CA ILE A 130 -16.22 -13.11 6.10
C ILE A 130 -17.48 -12.37 6.61
N GLN A 131 -18.56 -12.37 5.83
CA GLN A 131 -19.82 -11.74 6.24
C GLN A 131 -20.39 -12.32 7.53
N LYS A 132 -20.28 -13.64 7.75
CA LYS A 132 -20.67 -14.30 9.00
C LYS A 132 -19.88 -13.80 10.21
N ARG A 133 -18.57 -13.51 10.06
CA ARG A 133 -17.74 -12.91 11.13
C ARG A 133 -18.19 -11.48 11.44
N LEU A 134 -18.37 -10.66 10.39
CA LEU A 134 -18.81 -9.27 10.54
C LEU A 134 -20.20 -9.15 11.18
N LYS A 135 -21.08 -10.14 10.98
CA LYS A 135 -22.40 -10.19 11.64
C LYS A 135 -22.29 -10.45 13.15
N LYS A 136 -21.25 -11.13 13.61
CA LYS A 136 -21.04 -11.52 15.02
C LYS A 136 -20.18 -10.52 15.80
N ALA A 137 -19.54 -9.57 15.12
CA ALA A 137 -18.72 -8.57 15.78
C ALA A 137 -19.58 -7.67 16.68
N ASP A 138 -19.08 -7.40 17.88
CA ASP A 138 -19.67 -6.45 18.82
C ASP A 138 -19.20 -5.04 18.45
N TRP A 139 -19.96 -4.37 17.59
CA TRP A 139 -19.60 -3.09 17.01
C TRP A 139 -19.77 -1.95 18.02
N LEU A 140 -18.77 -1.07 18.11
CA LEU A 140 -18.73 0.02 19.07
C LEU A 140 -19.74 1.10 18.66
N LYS A 141 -20.21 1.86 19.65
CA LYS A 141 -20.92 3.11 19.39
C LYS A 141 -19.95 4.14 18.83
N GLU A 142 -20.46 5.03 17.98
CA GLU A 142 -19.69 6.00 17.21
C GLU A 142 -18.64 6.75 18.05
N GLU A 143 -19.03 7.41 19.15
CA GLU A 143 -18.09 8.15 20.02
C GLU A 143 -16.95 7.27 20.56
N LYS A 144 -17.27 6.05 21.03
CA LYS A 144 -16.27 5.11 21.56
C LYS A 144 -15.35 4.61 20.45
N GLU A 145 -15.89 4.39 19.26
CA GLU A 145 -15.11 4.00 18.09
C GLU A 145 -14.10 5.09 17.71
N ILE A 146 -14.54 6.35 17.61
CA ILE A 146 -13.65 7.47 17.25
C ILE A 146 -12.51 7.61 18.27
N LYS A 147 -12.79 7.54 19.57
CA LYS A 147 -11.74 7.57 20.62
C LYS A 147 -10.75 6.41 20.47
N ALA A 148 -11.24 5.21 20.17
CA ALA A 148 -10.38 4.06 19.95
C ALA A 148 -9.53 4.19 18.67
N MET A 149 -10.09 4.76 17.59
CA MET A 149 -9.35 5.07 16.36
C MET A 149 -8.27 6.13 16.58
N GLN A 150 -8.56 7.19 17.34
CA GLN A 150 -7.57 8.21 17.69
C GLN A 150 -6.40 7.61 18.47
N LYS A 151 -6.69 6.79 19.49
CA LYS A 151 -5.66 6.05 20.23
C LYS A 151 -4.84 5.13 19.31
N TYR A 152 -5.52 4.41 18.41
CA TYR A 152 -4.84 3.53 17.45
C TYR A 152 -3.87 4.31 16.55
N TYR A 153 -4.26 5.50 16.07
CA TYR A 153 -3.37 6.38 15.32
C TYR A 153 -2.17 6.86 16.15
N GLN A 154 -2.37 7.25 17.41
CA GLN A 154 -1.31 7.62 18.35
C GLN A 154 -0.28 6.49 18.53
N ASP A 155 -0.77 5.26 18.70
CA ASP A 155 0.07 4.08 18.90
C ASP A 155 0.87 3.78 17.61
N GLU A 156 0.24 3.80 16.42
CA GLU A 156 0.95 3.60 15.14
C GLU A 156 1.98 4.71 14.85
N ILE A 157 1.69 5.98 15.18
CA ILE A 157 2.65 7.08 15.02
C ILE A 157 3.86 6.87 15.94
N THR A 158 3.63 6.48 17.19
CA THR A 158 4.68 6.14 18.15
C THR A 158 5.57 5.01 17.61
N ASP A 159 4.97 3.93 17.11
CA ASP A 159 5.69 2.79 16.56
C ASP A 159 6.54 3.18 15.34
N ILE A 160 6.03 4.04 14.47
CA ILE A 160 6.78 4.55 13.30
C ILE A 160 7.98 5.39 13.76
N ILE A 161 7.78 6.29 14.72
CA ILE A 161 8.87 7.12 15.27
C ILE A 161 9.91 6.25 15.95
N TYR A 162 9.50 5.20 16.66
CA TYR A 162 10.42 4.25 17.29
C TYR A 162 11.25 3.51 16.23
N PHE A 163 10.61 3.02 15.17
CA PHE A 163 11.28 2.36 14.06
C PHE A 163 12.36 3.25 13.44
N THR A 164 12.06 4.52 13.14
CA THR A 164 13.03 5.42 12.50
C THR A 164 14.15 5.86 13.42
N LYS A 165 13.90 5.97 14.73
CA LYS A 165 14.97 6.18 15.72
C LYS A 165 15.90 4.97 15.81
N LYS A 166 15.37 3.74 15.74
CA LYS A 166 16.16 2.51 15.78
C LYS A 166 17.10 2.38 14.58
N THR A 167 16.65 2.77 13.39
CA THR A 167 17.49 2.78 12.18
C THR A 167 18.41 4.01 12.11
N THR A 168 18.31 4.95 13.05
CA THR A 168 19.04 6.23 13.04
C THR A 168 18.87 7.05 11.76
N PHE A 169 17.81 6.78 11.00
CA PHE A 169 17.58 7.30 9.64
C PHE A 169 18.71 6.96 8.65
N THR A 170 19.46 5.90 8.88
CA THR A 170 20.43 5.34 7.94
C THR A 170 19.85 4.05 7.41
N PHE A 171 19.60 4.02 6.10
CA PHE A 171 19.04 2.86 5.42
C PHE A 171 20.14 2.16 4.63
N ASP A 172 20.20 0.84 4.81
CA ASP A 172 21.16 -0.02 4.12
C ASP A 172 20.47 -0.99 3.16
N ASN A 173 19.14 -1.12 3.27
CA ASN A 173 18.34 -2.02 2.45
C ASN A 173 17.02 -1.38 1.97
N VAL A 174 16.79 -1.41 0.64
CA VAL A 174 15.58 -0.83 0.03
C VAL A 174 14.30 -1.55 0.47
N GLU A 175 14.34 -2.87 0.63
CA GLU A 175 13.17 -3.66 1.04
C GLU A 175 12.96 -3.68 2.56
N GLU A 176 14.02 -3.82 3.35
CA GLU A 176 13.89 -3.94 4.81
C GLU A 176 13.72 -2.59 5.51
N ASP A 177 14.27 -1.50 4.94
CA ASP A 177 14.21 -0.18 5.56
C ASP A 177 13.26 0.76 4.84
N VAL A 178 13.53 1.08 3.57
CA VAL A 178 12.78 2.09 2.80
C VAL A 178 11.35 1.63 2.57
N HIS A 179 11.18 0.38 2.12
CA HIS A 179 9.87 -0.19 1.86
C HIS A 179 9.10 -0.44 3.16
N GLU A 180 9.74 -0.90 4.25
CA GLU A 180 9.04 -1.07 5.52
C GLU A 180 8.59 0.28 6.11
N LEU A 181 9.46 1.31 6.12
CA LEU A 181 9.07 2.66 6.55
C LEU A 181 7.89 3.17 5.74
N ARG A 182 7.98 3.07 4.40
CA ARG A 182 6.88 3.45 3.51
C ARG A 182 5.62 2.65 3.84
N ARG A 183 5.70 1.34 4.05
CA ARG A 183 4.55 0.48 4.36
C ARG A 183 3.88 0.91 5.65
N LYS A 184 4.65 1.26 6.70
CA LYS A 184 4.10 1.77 7.96
C LYS A 184 3.42 3.13 7.78
N LEU A 185 4.09 4.10 7.16
CA LEU A 185 3.53 5.43 6.88
C LEU A 185 2.25 5.36 6.03
N ARG A 186 2.26 4.50 5.00
CA ARG A 186 1.15 4.34 4.06
C ARG A 186 -0.16 3.98 4.77
N TRP A 187 -0.12 3.19 5.85
CA TRP A 187 -1.33 2.84 6.59
C TRP A 187 -2.09 4.05 7.11
N LEU A 188 -1.38 5.05 7.65
CA LEU A 188 -1.99 6.29 8.17
C LEU A 188 -2.72 7.09 7.08
N SER A 189 -2.30 6.96 5.82
CA SER A 189 -2.92 7.60 4.65
C SER A 189 -4.05 6.76 4.01
N ILE A 190 -4.02 5.43 4.18
CA ILE A 190 -5.07 4.53 3.66
C ILE A 190 -6.29 4.49 4.56
N TYR A 191 -6.11 4.50 5.87
CA TYR A 191 -7.24 4.39 6.79
C TYR A 191 -8.33 5.44 6.50
N PRO A 192 -8.04 6.74 6.23
CA PRO A 192 -9.09 7.70 5.91
C PRO A 192 -9.94 7.31 4.70
N GLN A 193 -9.32 6.75 3.65
CA GLN A 193 -10.01 6.22 2.48
C GLN A 193 -10.87 5.00 2.84
N ALA A 194 -10.29 4.05 3.59
CA ALA A 194 -10.98 2.83 3.99
C ALA A 194 -12.14 3.09 4.96
N LEU A 195 -12.01 4.11 5.80
CA LEU A 195 -13.02 4.50 6.79
C LEU A 195 -14.21 5.25 6.17
N ASN A 196 -14.10 5.72 4.92
CA ASN A 196 -15.22 6.18 4.10
C ASN A 196 -16.12 7.21 4.79
N GLY A 197 -15.60 8.42 5.03
CA GLY A 197 -16.39 9.56 5.53
C GLY A 197 -16.18 9.93 7.00
N VAL A 198 -15.31 9.21 7.71
CA VAL A 198 -15.14 9.33 9.17
C VAL A 198 -14.01 10.26 9.56
N VAL A 199 -13.06 10.45 8.66
CA VAL A 199 -11.95 11.36 8.85
C VAL A 199 -12.35 12.72 8.35
N GLU A 200 -12.12 13.73 9.17
CA GLU A 200 -12.25 15.13 8.79
C GLU A 200 -10.87 15.78 8.78
N LEU A 201 -10.54 16.47 7.68
CA LEU A 201 -9.30 17.24 7.59
C LEU A 201 -9.55 18.66 8.10
N PHE A 202 -8.90 19.04 9.19
CA PHE A 202 -8.94 20.41 9.69
C PHE A 202 -7.71 21.18 9.22
N ALA A 203 -7.90 22.46 8.89
CA ALA A 203 -6.81 23.36 8.56
C ALA A 203 -6.36 24.13 9.82
N ASN A 204 -5.05 24.28 10.00
CA ASN A 204 -4.52 25.27 10.94
C ASN A 204 -4.72 26.67 10.36
N LYS A 205 -4.97 27.66 11.21
CA LYS A 205 -5.13 29.07 10.79
C LYS A 205 -3.88 29.65 10.13
N THR A 206 -2.71 29.09 10.43
CA THR A 206 -1.42 29.48 9.85
C THR A 206 -0.72 28.26 9.26
N THR A 207 -0.26 28.40 8.02
CA THR A 207 0.60 27.43 7.35
C THR A 207 2.04 27.81 7.67
N ASP A 208 2.74 26.96 8.43
CA ASP A 208 4.18 27.11 8.70
C ASP A 208 4.95 27.08 7.37
N GLU A 209 5.93 27.97 7.17
CA GLU A 209 6.77 27.99 5.97
C GLU A 209 7.43 26.63 5.71
N VAL A 210 7.75 25.89 6.78
CA VAL A 210 8.35 24.55 6.72
C VAL A 210 7.49 23.57 5.92
N ILE A 211 6.15 23.68 5.98
CA ILE A 211 5.26 22.68 5.39
C ILE A 211 5.04 22.88 3.89
N LYS A 212 5.27 24.09 3.37
CA LYS A 212 4.93 24.46 1.98
C LYS A 212 5.64 23.59 0.95
N LYS A 213 6.88 23.19 1.22
CA LYS A 213 7.68 22.34 0.33
C LYS A 213 7.06 20.96 0.06
N TYR A 214 6.18 20.49 0.94
CA TYR A 214 5.47 19.21 0.78
C TYR A 214 4.14 19.35 0.03
N LEU A 215 3.61 20.56 -0.09
CA LEU A 215 2.31 20.85 -0.69
C LEU A 215 2.43 21.08 -2.19
N THR A 216 3.05 20.12 -2.89
CA THR A 216 3.21 20.19 -4.35
C THR A 216 1.85 20.05 -5.06
N GLU A 217 1.78 20.45 -6.32
CA GLU A 217 0.57 20.28 -7.14
C GLU A 217 0.16 18.79 -7.23
N GLU A 218 1.12 17.89 -7.46
CA GLU A 218 0.92 16.44 -7.48
C GLU A 218 0.23 15.95 -6.20
N ILE A 219 0.64 16.47 -5.04
CA ILE A 219 0.11 16.05 -3.74
C ILE A 219 -1.25 16.68 -3.44
N THR A 220 -1.40 17.99 -3.68
CA THR A 220 -2.64 18.72 -3.34
C THR A 220 -3.81 18.35 -4.25
N THR A 221 -3.53 17.94 -5.49
CA THR A 221 -4.55 17.55 -6.48
C THR A 221 -4.80 16.03 -6.54
N SER A 222 -3.96 15.23 -5.88
CA SER A 222 -4.09 13.77 -5.87
C SER A 222 -5.48 13.32 -5.42
N PRO A 223 -6.17 12.44 -6.18
CA PRO A 223 -7.44 11.85 -5.77
C PRO A 223 -7.39 11.13 -4.43
N PHE A 224 -6.22 10.58 -4.06
CA PHE A 224 -6.03 9.91 -2.77
C PHE A 224 -6.08 10.87 -1.58
N ASN A 225 -5.86 12.17 -1.82
CA ASN A 225 -5.91 13.20 -0.80
C ASN A 225 -7.26 13.94 -0.75
N GLN A 226 -8.17 13.61 -1.68
CA GLN A 226 -9.55 14.10 -1.67
C GLN A 226 -10.41 13.15 -0.83
N LEU A 227 -10.52 13.44 0.46
CA LEU A 227 -11.35 12.64 1.37
C LEU A 227 -12.82 13.02 1.23
N ILE A 228 -13.68 12.03 1.22
CA ILE A 228 -15.13 12.24 1.38
C ILE A 228 -15.44 12.49 2.85
N THR A 229 -16.40 13.38 3.13
CA THR A 229 -16.94 13.61 4.48
C THR A 229 -18.35 13.05 4.56
N SER A 230 -18.65 12.28 5.61
CA SER A 230 -20.01 11.77 5.83
C SER A 230 -20.91 12.86 6.41
N LYS A 231 -22.12 12.99 5.87
CA LYS A 231 -23.17 13.85 6.45
C LYS A 231 -23.99 13.13 7.54
N GLU A 232 -23.80 11.82 7.70
CA GLU A 232 -24.60 10.99 8.61
C GLU A 232 -23.94 10.77 9.98
N LEU A 233 -22.65 11.10 10.11
CA LEU A 233 -21.90 10.94 11.36
C LEU A 233 -21.93 12.22 12.17
N THR A 234 -21.84 12.07 13.50
CA THR A 234 -21.81 13.17 14.47
C THR A 234 -20.43 13.33 15.14
N HIS A 235 -19.59 12.30 15.08
CA HIS A 235 -18.22 12.30 15.57
C HIS A 235 -17.26 11.90 14.45
N PHE A 236 -16.13 12.60 14.38
CA PHE A 236 -15.12 12.44 13.33
C PHE A 236 -13.73 12.28 13.93
N LEU A 237 -12.87 11.54 13.22
CA LEU A 237 -11.45 11.52 13.50
C LEU A 237 -10.81 12.74 12.81
N SER A 238 -10.45 13.74 13.60
CA SER A 238 -9.83 14.96 13.08
C SER A 238 -8.35 14.75 12.79
N ILE A 239 -7.94 14.97 11.53
CA ILE A 239 -6.56 14.90 11.06
C ILE A 239 -6.13 16.26 10.53
N ASN A 240 -4.91 16.69 10.86
CA ASN A 240 -4.37 17.94 10.36
C ASN A 240 -4.14 17.85 8.84
N LYS A 241 -4.79 18.73 8.07
CA LYS A 241 -4.76 18.70 6.60
C LYS A 241 -3.35 18.80 6.04
N ASN A 242 -2.56 19.78 6.48
CA ASN A 242 -1.24 20.01 5.89
C ASN A 242 -0.27 18.89 6.27
N ASN A 243 -0.35 18.36 7.50
CA ASN A 243 0.48 17.22 7.92
C ASN A 243 0.08 15.93 7.20
N PHE A 244 -1.21 15.75 6.90
CA PHE A 244 -1.69 14.64 6.08
C PHE A 244 -1.16 14.72 4.64
N LEU A 245 -1.16 15.92 4.04
CA LEU A 245 -0.58 16.13 2.72
C LEU A 245 0.95 15.91 2.74
N ALA A 246 1.65 16.37 3.79
CA ALA A 246 3.07 16.09 3.94
C ALA A 246 3.39 14.60 4.13
N LEU A 247 2.54 13.86 4.86
CA LEU A 247 2.60 12.40 4.93
C LEU A 247 2.42 11.77 3.53
N SER A 248 1.44 12.25 2.75
CA SER A 248 1.24 11.78 1.38
C SER A 248 2.46 12.05 0.49
N TRP A 249 3.10 13.21 0.62
CA TRP A 249 4.35 13.51 -0.07
C TRP A 249 5.45 12.51 0.30
N MET A 250 5.64 12.25 1.59
CA MET A 250 6.66 11.33 2.08
C MET A 250 6.45 9.91 1.53
N ILE A 251 5.20 9.43 1.49
CA ILE A 251 4.85 8.13 0.92
C ILE A 251 5.13 8.07 -0.58
N ALA A 252 4.89 9.17 -1.30
CA ALA A 252 5.11 9.27 -2.74
C ALA A 252 6.62 9.27 -3.06
N GLU A 253 7.43 10.06 -2.36
CA GLU A 253 8.88 10.12 -2.57
C GLU A 253 9.58 8.80 -2.22
N LEU A 254 9.26 8.19 -1.08
CA LEU A 254 9.75 6.84 -0.77
C LEU A 254 9.25 5.81 -1.81
N GLY A 255 8.09 6.05 -2.43
CA GLY A 255 7.57 5.24 -3.52
C GLY A 255 8.45 5.32 -4.76
N LYS A 256 8.79 6.53 -5.21
CA LYS A 256 9.69 6.78 -6.35
C LYS A 256 11.05 6.12 -6.12
N ILE A 257 11.62 6.25 -4.92
CA ILE A 257 12.90 5.62 -4.56
C ILE A 257 12.79 4.10 -4.60
N LYS A 258 11.73 3.54 -3.99
CA LYS A 258 11.49 2.09 -3.99
C LYS A 258 11.35 1.55 -5.41
N ASP A 259 10.52 2.18 -6.25
CA ASP A 259 10.26 1.72 -7.61
C ASP A 259 11.54 1.75 -8.46
N SER A 260 12.40 2.76 -8.24
CA SER A 260 13.74 2.83 -8.83
C SER A 260 14.65 1.68 -8.39
N GLY A 261 14.66 1.34 -7.10
CA GLY A 261 15.42 0.19 -6.58
C GLY A 261 14.88 -1.16 -7.09
N LEU A 262 13.56 -1.29 -7.18
CA LEU A 262 12.90 -2.47 -7.73
C LEU A 262 13.23 -2.70 -9.21
N ARG A 263 13.40 -1.62 -9.98
CA ARG A 263 13.83 -1.68 -11.38
C ARG A 263 15.24 -2.28 -11.52
N ILE A 264 16.17 -1.92 -10.65
CA ILE A 264 17.50 -2.53 -10.60
C ILE A 264 17.35 -4.02 -10.28
N LYS A 265 16.60 -4.33 -9.21
CA LYS A 265 16.45 -5.70 -8.71
C LYS A 265 15.85 -6.66 -9.74
N VAL A 266 14.80 -6.24 -10.46
CA VAL A 266 14.14 -7.10 -11.46
C VAL A 266 15.07 -7.45 -12.62
N LEU A 267 15.94 -6.51 -13.04
CA LEU A 267 16.89 -6.73 -14.12
C LEU A 267 18.06 -7.59 -13.67
N GLU A 268 18.59 -7.36 -12.47
CA GLU A 268 19.62 -8.23 -11.88
C GLU A 268 19.12 -9.68 -11.80
N ASP A 269 17.94 -9.89 -11.22
CA ASP A 269 17.35 -11.22 -11.08
C ASP A 269 17.13 -11.89 -12.44
N ALA A 270 16.73 -11.11 -13.46
CA ALA A 270 16.56 -11.62 -14.81
C ALA A 270 17.90 -11.99 -15.46
N LEU A 271 18.91 -11.14 -15.38
CA LEU A 271 20.24 -11.37 -15.94
C LEU A 271 20.92 -12.57 -15.29
N GLN A 272 20.83 -12.72 -13.97
CA GLN A 272 21.33 -13.90 -13.26
C GLN A 272 20.62 -15.18 -13.73
N ALA A 273 19.30 -15.11 -13.97
CA ALA A 273 18.53 -16.26 -14.42
C ALA A 273 18.75 -16.64 -15.89
N THR A 274 19.01 -15.66 -16.76
CA THR A 274 19.11 -15.90 -18.22
C THR A 274 20.53 -16.02 -18.72
N GLU A 275 21.48 -15.37 -18.05
CA GLU A 275 22.89 -15.30 -18.46
C GLU A 275 23.85 -15.89 -17.41
N PHE A 276 23.34 -16.38 -16.27
CA PHE A 276 24.13 -16.98 -15.20
C PHE A 276 25.23 -16.08 -14.64
N LEU A 277 25.01 -14.76 -14.70
CA LEU A 277 25.94 -13.77 -14.15
C LEU A 277 26.03 -13.88 -12.63
N LYS A 278 27.21 -13.58 -12.08
CA LYS A 278 27.36 -13.38 -10.64
C LYS A 278 26.80 -12.02 -10.23
N ASN A 279 26.60 -11.80 -8.92
CA ASN A 279 26.00 -10.57 -8.39
C ASN A 279 26.65 -9.28 -8.93
N GLU A 280 27.98 -9.15 -8.85
CA GLU A 280 28.68 -7.93 -9.29
C GLU A 280 28.60 -7.70 -10.82
N GLU A 281 28.64 -8.78 -11.59
CA GLU A 281 28.50 -8.73 -13.06
C GLU A 281 27.08 -8.33 -13.46
N ALA A 282 26.07 -8.86 -12.78
CA ALA A 282 24.66 -8.54 -12.98
C ALA A 282 24.36 -7.08 -12.62
N GLU A 283 24.90 -6.57 -11.51
CA GLU A 283 24.76 -5.17 -11.10
C GLU A 283 25.37 -4.23 -12.15
N THR A 284 26.61 -4.50 -12.56
CA THR A 284 27.32 -3.70 -13.58
C THR A 284 26.53 -3.64 -14.89
N LYS A 285 26.06 -4.79 -15.38
CA LYS A 285 25.29 -4.87 -16.61
C LYS A 285 23.92 -4.22 -16.48
N THR A 286 23.26 -4.35 -15.32
CA THR A 286 21.99 -3.67 -15.04
C THR A 286 22.13 -2.16 -15.17
N MET A 287 23.16 -1.57 -14.57
CA MET A 287 23.40 -0.13 -14.65
C MET A 287 23.72 0.33 -16.08
N GLN A 288 24.43 -0.47 -16.87
CA GLN A 288 24.66 -0.20 -18.29
C GLN A 288 23.35 -0.20 -19.10
N LEU A 289 22.47 -1.17 -18.83
CA LEU A 289 21.18 -1.32 -19.50
C LEU A 289 20.18 -0.22 -19.16
N LEU A 290 20.15 0.22 -17.91
CA LEU A 290 19.27 1.28 -17.42
C LEU A 290 19.77 2.69 -17.77
N GLY A 291 21.07 2.84 -18.04
CA GLY A 291 21.67 4.08 -18.48
C GLY A 291 21.99 5.06 -17.34
N LYS A 292 22.61 6.19 -17.70
CA LYS A 292 23.22 7.13 -16.74
C LYS A 292 22.23 7.90 -15.86
N THR A 293 20.95 7.92 -16.22
CA THR A 293 19.91 8.60 -15.44
C THR A 293 19.40 7.75 -14.27
N GLN A 294 19.69 6.44 -14.26
CA GLN A 294 19.33 5.54 -13.18
C GLN A 294 20.27 5.75 -11.99
N PRO A 295 19.76 6.16 -10.80
CA PRO A 295 20.58 6.25 -9.60
C PRO A 295 21.01 4.86 -9.12
N SER A 296 22.18 4.77 -8.50
CA SER A 296 22.63 3.54 -7.85
C SER A 296 21.84 3.25 -6.57
N SER A 297 21.81 1.99 -6.14
CA SER A 297 21.17 1.57 -4.88
C SER A 297 21.68 2.39 -3.68
N LYS A 298 23.00 2.66 -3.62
CA LYS A 298 23.59 3.51 -2.57
C LYS A 298 23.05 4.94 -2.60
N SER A 299 22.94 5.55 -3.78
CA SER A 299 22.39 6.90 -3.93
C SER A 299 20.93 6.95 -3.49
N LEU A 300 20.12 5.96 -3.88
CA LEU A 300 18.72 5.83 -3.50
C LEU A 300 18.54 5.73 -1.98
N LEU A 301 19.37 4.93 -1.32
CA LEU A 301 19.34 4.76 0.13
C LEU A 301 19.74 6.04 0.88
N GLN A 302 20.76 6.76 0.37
CA GLN A 302 21.19 8.04 0.93
C GLN A 302 20.11 9.12 0.77
N GLU A 303 19.44 9.15 -0.38
CA GLU A 303 18.30 10.05 -0.63
C GLU A 303 17.15 9.76 0.34
N ALA A 304 16.73 8.49 0.45
CA ALA A 304 15.68 8.06 1.37
C ALA A 304 15.99 8.43 2.83
N SER A 305 17.25 8.22 3.25
CA SER A 305 17.76 8.60 4.57
C SER A 305 17.61 10.10 4.81
N THR A 306 18.02 10.91 3.83
CA THR A 306 18.02 12.39 3.91
C THR A 306 16.60 12.96 4.01
N ILE A 307 15.69 12.53 3.13
CA ILE A 307 14.31 13.02 3.13
C ILE A 307 13.57 12.56 4.40
N SER A 308 13.83 11.33 4.86
CA SER A 308 13.22 10.80 6.09
C SER A 308 13.68 11.60 7.30
N LYS A 309 14.99 11.78 7.47
CA LYS A 309 15.54 12.55 8.59
C LYS A 309 14.93 13.95 8.67
N THR A 310 14.82 14.62 7.52
CA THR A 310 14.22 15.97 7.42
C THR A 310 12.76 15.94 7.86
N TYR A 311 11.93 15.10 7.23
CA TYR A 311 10.50 14.99 7.51
C TYR A 311 10.20 14.71 8.99
N PHE A 312 10.93 13.77 9.61
CA PHE A 312 10.72 13.41 11.01
C PHE A 312 11.24 14.48 11.99
N SER A 313 12.33 15.19 11.66
CA SER A 313 12.86 16.27 12.50
C SER A 313 11.90 17.45 12.63
N GLU A 314 11.06 17.67 11.61
CA GLU A 314 10.04 18.73 11.54
C GLU A 314 8.75 18.37 12.29
N LYS A 315 8.69 17.18 12.93
CA LYS A 315 7.58 16.72 13.77
C LYS A 315 6.21 16.68 13.06
N LEU A 316 6.20 16.63 11.73
CA LEU A 316 4.98 16.62 10.92
C LEU A 316 4.08 15.42 11.24
N LEU A 317 4.70 14.24 11.43
CA LEU A 317 3.97 13.02 11.77
C LEU A 317 3.36 13.06 13.18
N THR A 318 4.10 13.57 14.17
CA THR A 318 3.62 13.70 15.56
C THR A 318 2.42 14.61 15.67
N ASN A 319 2.35 15.63 14.80
CA ASN A 319 1.27 16.60 14.76
C ASN A 319 0.13 16.19 13.80
N LEU A 320 0.11 14.93 13.33
CA LEU A 320 -0.90 14.46 12.37
C LEU A 320 -2.31 14.45 12.96
N ILE A 321 -2.44 14.05 14.22
CA ILE A 321 -3.71 14.07 14.97
C ILE A 321 -3.60 15.04 16.14
N ASN A 322 -4.70 15.73 16.46
CA ASN A 322 -4.75 16.54 17.66
C ASN A 322 -4.61 15.61 18.88
N GLN A 323 -3.69 15.97 19.79
CA GLN A 323 -3.53 15.32 21.08
C GLN A 323 -4.62 15.78 22.05
#